data_AF-A0AAE1KBD1-F1
#
_entry.id   AF-A0AAE1KBD1-F1
#
_cell.length_a   1.000
_cell.length_b   1.000
_cell.length_c   1.000
_cell.angle_alpha   90.00
_cell.angle_beta   90.00
_cell.angle_gamma   90.00
#
_symmetry.space_group_name_H-M   'P 1'
#
loop_
_entity.id
_entity.type
_entity.pdbx_description
1 polymer ?
#
loop_
_entity_poly.entity_id
_entity_poly.type
_entity_poly.pdbx_seq_one_letter_code
_entity_poly.pdbx_strand_id
1 'polypeptide(L)'
;MGEGREGVGNEGEGKEGVGNEGEGKEGVGNEGEGREGVGNEGEGREGVGNEGEGKEGVGNEGEGREGVGNKGEGKEGVGNEGEGREGVGNEGEGKKGVGNEGEGREGVGNEREGKEGVGNEGEGREGVGNEGEGKEGVGNKGEGRKVWGKE
;
A
#
# COMPACT_ATOMS: atom_id res chain seq x y z
N MET A 1 -21.88 -8.96 -32.73
CA MET A 1 -23.03 -8.53 -31.92
C MET A 1 -22.44 -7.58 -30.91
N GLY A 2 -22.86 -6.31 -30.90
CA GLY A 2 -22.34 -5.36 -29.92
C GLY A 2 -23.13 -5.55 -28.64
N GLU A 3 -22.43 -5.74 -27.53
CA GLU A 3 -23.03 -5.62 -26.19
C GLU A 3 -23.89 -4.36 -26.12
N GLY A 4 -25.04 -4.48 -25.47
CA GLY A 4 -25.93 -3.37 -25.21
C GLY A 4 -25.17 -2.22 -24.53
N ARG A 5 -25.64 -0.99 -24.74
CA ARG A 5 -25.02 0.16 -24.06
C ARG A 5 -25.12 0.02 -22.53
N GLU A 6 -26.21 -0.55 -22.06
CA GLU A 6 -26.52 -0.75 -20.64
C GLU A 6 -27.04 -2.19 -20.46
N GLY A 7 -26.58 -2.87 -19.42
CA GLY A 7 -27.09 -4.15 -18.93
C GLY A 7 -27.49 -4.04 -17.46
N VAL A 8 -28.74 -4.37 -17.12
CA VAL A 8 -29.24 -4.33 -15.74
C VAL A 8 -29.87 -5.67 -15.40
N GLY A 9 -29.47 -6.28 -14.29
CA GLY A 9 -29.97 -7.60 -13.90
C GLY A 9 -29.24 -8.17 -12.70
N ASN A 10 -29.40 -9.48 -12.45
CA ASN A 10 -28.49 -10.17 -11.54
C ASN A 10 -27.08 -10.22 -12.14
N GLU A 11 -27.03 -10.50 -13.45
CA GLU A 11 -25.86 -10.42 -14.32
C GLU A 11 -26.13 -9.25 -15.30
N GLY A 12 -25.49 -8.11 -15.07
CA GLY A 12 -25.63 -6.91 -15.90
C GLY A 12 -24.45 -6.78 -16.85
N GLU A 13 -24.61 -7.17 -18.10
CA GLU A 13 -23.56 -7.06 -19.14
C GLU A 13 -23.82 -5.88 -20.10
N GLY A 14 -22.85 -5.00 -20.28
CA GLY A 14 -22.94 -3.89 -21.24
C GLY A 14 -21.72 -2.98 -21.23
N LYS A 15 -21.80 -1.81 -21.88
CA LYS A 15 -20.77 -0.77 -21.60
C LYS A 15 -20.87 -0.28 -20.16
N GLU A 16 -22.10 -0.17 -19.68
CA GLU A 16 -22.48 0.08 -18.29
C GLU A 16 -23.22 -1.18 -17.81
N GLY A 17 -22.57 -1.98 -16.98
CA GLY A 17 -23.12 -3.21 -16.41
C GLY A 17 -23.50 -3.00 -14.95
N VAL A 18 -24.77 -3.22 -14.59
CA VAL A 18 -25.27 -3.02 -13.21
C VAL A 18 -25.99 -4.28 -12.75
N GLY A 19 -25.49 -4.91 -11.68
CA GLY A 19 -26.11 -6.11 -11.14
C GLY A 19 -25.53 -6.57 -9.82
N ASN A 20 -25.78 -7.83 -9.46
CA ASN A 20 -24.95 -8.47 -8.42
C ASN A 20 -23.56 -8.75 -9.02
N GLU A 21 -23.53 -9.22 -10.26
CA GLU A 21 -22.38 -9.28 -11.15
C GLU A 21 -22.59 -8.22 -12.24
N GLY A 22 -21.77 -7.16 -12.21
CA GLY A 22 -21.83 -6.06 -13.17
C GLY A 22 -20.58 -6.03 -14.04
N GLU A 23 -20.72 -6.34 -15.33
CA GLU A 23 -19.59 -6.41 -16.27
C GLU A 23 -19.69 -5.32 -17.35
N GLY A 24 -18.60 -4.59 -17.56
CA GLY A 24 -18.54 -3.63 -18.65
C GLY A 24 -17.30 -2.77 -18.74
N LYS A 25 -17.43 -1.58 -19.33
CA LYS A 25 -16.42 -0.54 -19.12
C LYS A 25 -16.56 0.05 -17.74
N GLU A 26 -17.80 0.25 -17.32
CA GLU A 26 -18.22 0.59 -15.97
C GLU A 26 -19.04 -0.61 -15.47
N GLY A 27 -18.47 -1.38 -14.55
CA GLY A 27 -19.11 -2.53 -13.91
C GLY A 27 -19.46 -2.17 -12.47
N VAL A 28 -20.74 -2.28 -12.09
CA VAL A 28 -21.22 -1.94 -10.74
C VAL A 28 -22.02 -3.09 -10.18
N GLY A 29 -21.59 -3.63 -9.03
CA GLY A 29 -22.31 -4.70 -8.36
C GLY A 29 -21.77 -5.09 -7.00
N ASN A 30 -22.08 -6.30 -6.54
CA ASN A 30 -21.29 -6.90 -5.47
C ASN A 30 -19.92 -7.31 -6.03
N GLU A 31 -19.93 -7.88 -7.23
CA GLU A 31 -18.78 -8.09 -8.10
C GLU A 31 -18.91 -7.12 -9.28
N GLY A 32 -18.01 -6.13 -9.35
CA GLY A 32 -17.99 -5.12 -10.39
C GLY A 32 -16.72 -5.22 -11.21
N GLU A 33 -16.83 -5.65 -12.47
CA GLU A 33 -15.69 -5.84 -13.36
C GLU A 33 -15.70 -4.86 -14.53
N GLY A 34 -14.55 -4.23 -14.80
CA GLY A 34 -14.42 -3.44 -15.99
C GLY A 34 -13.14 -2.62 -16.12
N ARG A 35 -13.24 -1.50 -16.84
CA ARG A 35 -12.19 -0.49 -16.75
C ARG A 35 -12.30 0.23 -15.41
N GLU A 36 -13.52 0.55 -15.02
CA GLU A 36 -13.92 1.02 -13.70
C GLU A 36 -14.83 -0.06 -13.11
N GLY A 37 -14.33 -0.79 -12.12
CA GLY A 37 -15.06 -1.84 -11.40
C GLY A 37 -15.39 -1.36 -9.99
N VAL A 38 -16.67 -1.37 -9.63
CA VAL A 38 -17.14 -0.88 -8.32
C VAL A 38 -18.03 -1.94 -7.66
N GLY A 39 -17.64 -2.39 -6.47
CA GLY A 39 -18.44 -3.33 -5.72
C GLY A 39 -17.95 -3.64 -4.32
N ASN A 40 -18.35 -4.78 -3.76
CA ASN A 40 -17.61 -5.34 -2.62
C ASN A 40 -16.27 -5.87 -3.11
N GLU A 41 -16.29 -6.53 -4.27
CA GLU A 41 -15.14 -6.91 -5.09
C GLU A 41 -15.19 -6.02 -6.35
N GLY A 42 -14.25 -5.11 -6.49
CA GLY A 42 -14.15 -4.18 -7.61
C GLY A 42 -12.87 -4.43 -8.39
N GLU A 43 -12.98 -4.95 -9.61
CA GLU A 43 -11.83 -5.27 -10.45
C GLU A 43 -11.76 -4.39 -11.69
N GLY A 44 -10.57 -3.84 -11.97
CA GLY A 44 -10.37 -3.16 -13.24
C GLY A 44 -9.07 -2.44 -13.42
N ARG A 45 -9.09 -1.40 -14.25
CA ARG A 45 -7.98 -0.42 -14.23
C ARG A 45 -8.06 0.39 -12.94
N GLU A 46 -9.27 0.79 -12.59
CA GLU A 46 -9.66 1.41 -11.33
C GLU A 46 -10.65 0.43 -10.68
N GLY A 47 -10.21 -0.24 -9.61
CA GLY A 47 -11.00 -1.18 -8.83
C GLY A 47 -11.32 -0.58 -7.48
N VAL A 48 -12.61 -0.48 -7.15
CA VAL A 48 -13.08 0.16 -5.91
C VAL A 48 -14.03 -0.78 -5.17
N GLY A 49 -13.68 -1.13 -3.93
CA GLY A 49 -14.55 -1.96 -3.12
C GLY A 49 -14.10 -2.18 -1.69
N ASN A 50 -14.59 -3.24 -1.05
CA ASN A 50 -13.92 -3.76 0.15
C ASN A 50 -12.59 -4.40 -0.26
N GLU A 51 -12.63 -5.14 -1.36
CA GLU A 51 -11.49 -5.65 -2.13
C GLU A 51 -11.47 -4.89 -3.46
N GLY A 52 -10.46 -4.06 -3.66
CA GLY A 52 -10.30 -3.25 -4.86
C GLY A 52 -9.02 -3.63 -5.58
N GLU A 53 -9.13 -4.19 -6.78
CA GLU A 53 -7.99 -4.67 -7.56
C GLU A 53 -7.83 -3.90 -8.87
N GLY A 54 -6.60 -3.47 -9.18
CA GLY A 54 -6.34 -2.87 -10.48
C GLY A 54 -4.97 -2.25 -10.68
N LYS A 55 -4.90 -1.25 -11.58
CA LYS A 55 -3.74 -0.34 -11.55
C LYS A 55 -3.82 0.57 -10.35
N GLU A 56 -5.03 1.05 -10.08
CA GLU A 56 -5.43 1.78 -8.88
C GLU A 56 -6.47 0.90 -8.19
N GLY A 57 -6.08 0.27 -7.08
CA GLY A 57 -6.95 -0.56 -6.24
C GLY A 57 -7.26 0.17 -4.95
N VAL A 58 -8.54 0.39 -4.65
CA VAL A 58 -8.99 1.15 -3.49
C VAL A 58 -10.00 0.35 -2.69
N GLY A 59 -9.69 0.09 -1.42
CA GLY A 59 -10.64 -0.60 -0.55
C GLY A 59 -10.21 -0.73 0.90
N ASN A 60 -10.79 -1.70 1.62
CA ASN A 60 -10.16 -2.16 2.86
C ASN A 60 -8.88 -2.92 2.53
N GLU A 61 -8.93 -3.73 1.48
CA GLU A 61 -7.81 -4.36 0.80
C GLU A 61 -7.72 -3.73 -0.59
N GLY A 62 -6.68 -2.94 -0.83
CA GLY A 62 -6.43 -2.27 -2.10
C GLY A 62 -5.16 -2.81 -2.75
N GLU A 63 -5.30 -3.48 -3.89
CA GLU A 63 -4.18 -4.11 -4.59
C GLU A 63 -3.96 -3.48 -5.97
N GLY A 64 -2.72 -3.16 -6.27
CA GLY A 64 -2.40 -2.73 -7.63
C GLY A 64 -1.01 -2.19 -7.85
N ARG A 65 -0.89 -1.30 -8.83
CA ARG A 65 0.32 -0.48 -8.93
C ARG A 65 0.33 0.54 -7.80
N GLU A 66 -0.82 1.15 -7.57
CA GLU A 66 -1.17 2.00 -6.44
C GLU A 66 -2.29 1.27 -5.68
N GLY A 67 -1.95 0.73 -4.51
CA GLY A 67 -2.89 0.03 -3.63
C GLY A 67 -3.18 0.90 -2.41
N VAL A 68 -4.44 1.22 -2.18
CA VAL A 68 -4.87 2.11 -1.08
C VAL A 68 -5.94 1.44 -0.24
N GLY A 69 -5.68 1.28 1.05
CA GLY A 69 -6.68 0.72 1.95
C GLY A 69 -6.27 0.66 3.42
N ASN A 70 -6.95 -0.17 4.21
CA ASN A 70 -6.38 -0.56 5.50
C ASN A 70 -5.13 -1.42 5.27
N LYS A 71 -5.21 -2.31 4.28
CA LYS A 71 -4.08 -3.01 3.67
C LYS A 71 -3.94 -2.50 2.24
N GLY A 72 -2.83 -1.83 1.95
CA GLY A 72 -2.53 -1.30 0.62
C GLY A 72 -1.29 -1.98 0.05
N GLU A 73 -1.45 -2.74 -1.03
CA GLU A 73 -0.36 -3.49 -1.66
C GLU A 73 -0.06 -2.98 -3.08
N GLY A 74 1.22 -2.76 -3.39
CA GLY A 74 1.59 -2.47 -4.75
C GLY A 74 3.03 -2.04 -5.01
N LYS A 75 3.23 -1.23 -6.06
CA LYS A 75 4.49 -0.47 -6.14
C LYS A 75 4.49 0.65 -5.12
N GLU A 76 3.34 1.28 -4.96
CA GLU A 76 3.01 2.26 -3.93
C GLU A 76 1.84 1.66 -3.14
N GLY A 77 2.13 1.20 -1.93
CA GLY A 77 1.14 0.65 -1.00
C GLY A 77 0.89 1.65 0.12
N VAL A 78 -0.37 2.04 0.32
CA VAL A 78 -0.76 3.04 1.32
C VAL A 78 -1.88 2.49 2.20
N GLY A 79 -1.63 2.42 3.51
CA GLY A 79 -2.66 1.98 4.44
C GLY A 79 -2.28 2.05 5.90
N ASN A 80 -2.98 1.29 6.76
CA ASN A 80 -2.44 0.99 8.08
C ASN A 80 -1.25 0.04 7.93
N GLU A 81 -1.40 -0.95 7.04
CA GLU A 81 -0.34 -1.82 6.53
C GLU A 81 -0.13 -1.43 5.05
N GLY A 82 1.00 -0.81 4.75
CA GLY A 82 1.35 -0.36 3.41
C GLY A 82 2.55 -1.13 2.89
N GLU A 83 2.35 -1.97 1.88
CA GLU A 83 3.40 -2.84 1.35
C GLU A 83 3.75 -2.50 -0.10
N GLY A 84 5.04 -2.41 -0.40
CA GLY A 84 5.45 -2.30 -1.79
C GLY A 84 6.89 -1.96 -2.06
N ARG A 85 7.13 -1.28 -3.19
CA ARG A 85 8.42 -0.62 -3.39
C ARG A 85 8.53 0.59 -2.45
N GLU A 86 7.44 1.33 -2.35
CA GLU A 86 7.22 2.40 -1.38
C GLU A 86 5.98 2.00 -0.57
N GLY A 87 6.19 1.62 0.68
CA GLY A 87 5.14 1.26 1.63
C GLY A 87 4.94 2.40 2.63
N VAL A 88 3.71 2.85 2.80
CA VAL A 88 3.36 3.97 3.69
C VAL A 88 2.20 3.55 4.59
N GLY A 89 2.43 3.57 5.91
CA GLY A 89 1.36 3.26 6.86
C GLY A 89 1.73 3.42 8.32
N ASN A 90 0.98 2.77 9.22
CA ASN A 90 1.49 2.54 10.57
C ASN A 90 2.63 1.54 10.51
N GLU A 91 2.43 0.47 9.73
CA GLU A 91 3.41 -0.50 9.29
C GLU A 91 3.66 -0.24 7.80
N GLY A 92 4.84 0.28 7.46
CA GLY A 92 5.23 0.60 6.10
C GLY A 92 6.39 -0.28 5.67
N GLU A 93 6.17 -1.20 4.73
CA GLU A 93 7.17 -2.16 4.27
C GLU A 93 7.56 -1.92 2.81
N GLY A 94 8.87 -1.94 2.53
CA GLY A 94 9.31 -1.95 1.14
C GLY A 94 10.79 -1.66 0.90
N LYS A 95 11.12 -1.16 -0.30
CA LYS A 95 12.46 -0.56 -0.47
C LYS A 95 12.55 0.73 0.32
N LYS A 96 11.46 1.49 0.35
CA LYS A 96 11.23 2.60 1.25
C LYS A 96 10.01 2.27 2.10
N GLY A 97 10.22 2.05 3.39
CA GLY A 97 9.16 1.86 4.37
C GLY A 97 8.99 3.14 5.18
N VAL A 98 7.77 3.67 5.25
CA VAL A 98 7.45 4.87 6.02
C VAL A 98 6.28 4.58 6.94
N GLY A 99 6.49 4.68 8.25
CA GLY A 99 5.41 4.50 9.21
C GLY A 99 5.79 4.75 10.66
N ASN A 100 4.99 4.24 11.59
CA ASN A 100 5.46 4.10 12.97
C ASN A 100 6.52 3.00 13.03
N GLU A 101 6.28 1.91 12.30
CA GLU A 101 7.21 0.83 12.00
C GLU A 101 7.53 0.93 10.51
N GLY A 102 8.76 1.38 10.19
CA GLY A 102 9.22 1.55 8.82
C GLY A 102 10.27 0.51 8.46
N GLU A 103 9.91 -0.49 7.67
CA GLU A 103 10.81 -1.57 7.27
C GLU A 103 11.25 -1.43 5.82
N GLY A 104 12.57 -1.55 5.58
CA GLY A 104 13.05 -1.57 4.22
C GLY A 104 14.53 -1.38 4.01
N ARG A 105 14.92 -1.05 2.78
CA ARG A 105 16.29 -0.57 2.56
C ARG A 105 16.49 0.79 3.22
N GLU A 106 15.51 1.66 3.03
CA GLU A 106 15.37 2.98 3.61
C GLU A 106 14.11 2.98 4.49
N GLY A 107 14.28 2.97 5.81
CA GLY A 107 13.17 2.97 6.78
C GLY A 107 13.01 4.33 7.46
N VAL A 108 11.79 4.85 7.56
CA VAL A 108 11.46 6.05 8.32
C VAL A 108 10.33 5.74 9.28
N GLY A 109 10.57 5.90 10.59
CA GLY A 109 9.52 5.68 11.59
C GLY A 109 9.97 5.84 13.02
N ASN A 110 9.09 5.57 13.98
CA ASN A 110 9.50 5.52 15.38
C ASN A 110 10.45 4.34 15.59
N GLU A 111 10.07 3.18 15.08
CA GLU A 111 10.88 1.98 14.94
C GLU A 111 11.18 1.77 13.45
N ARG A 112 12.38 1.27 13.16
CA ARG A 112 12.79 0.98 11.78
C ARG A 112 13.74 -0.20 11.70
N GLU A 113 13.61 -0.98 10.64
CA GLU A 113 14.58 -1.99 10.24
C GLU A 113 15.08 -1.68 8.83
N GLY A 114 16.40 -1.59 8.63
CA GLY A 114 16.91 -1.38 7.29
C GLY A 114 18.39 -1.10 7.14
N LYS A 115 18.83 -0.77 5.92
CA LYS A 115 20.23 -0.36 5.73
C LYS A 115 20.46 1.06 6.20
N GLU A 116 19.53 1.94 5.86
CA GLU A 116 19.56 3.38 6.13
C GLU A 116 18.20 3.78 6.73
N GLY A 117 18.17 4.77 7.63
CA GLY A 117 16.89 5.27 8.10
C GLY A 117 16.93 6.34 9.18
N VAL A 118 15.76 6.92 9.43
CA VAL A 118 15.54 7.98 10.42
C VAL A 118 14.44 7.52 11.38
N GLY A 119 14.72 7.52 12.68
CA GLY A 119 13.71 7.13 13.66
C GLY A 119 14.08 7.35 15.11
N ASN A 120 13.22 6.94 16.05
CA ASN A 120 13.58 6.99 17.47
C ASN A 120 14.46 5.81 17.85
N GLU A 121 14.08 4.63 17.40
CA GLU A 121 14.76 3.35 17.56
C GLU A 121 15.02 2.74 16.18
N GLY A 122 16.08 1.95 16.03
CA GLY A 122 16.23 1.22 14.78
C GLY A 122 17.51 0.44 14.59
N GLU A 123 17.37 -0.67 13.88
CA GLU A 123 18.44 -1.56 13.49
C GLU A 123 18.90 -1.24 12.07
N GLY A 124 20.22 -1.24 11.84
CA GLY A 124 20.71 -1.06 10.48
C GLY A 124 22.19 -0.82 10.30
N ARG A 125 22.58 -0.44 9.08
CA ARG A 125 23.98 -0.10 8.82
C ARG A 125 24.27 1.34 9.22
N GLU A 126 23.38 2.25 8.82
CA GLU A 126 23.47 3.69 9.00
C GLU A 126 22.11 4.22 9.50
N GLY A 127 22.11 5.15 10.45
CA GLY A 127 20.85 5.71 10.93
C GLY A 127 20.98 6.97 11.79
N VAL A 128 19.89 7.73 11.84
CA VAL A 128 19.72 8.92 12.69
C VAL A 128 18.59 8.64 13.66
N GLY A 129 18.85 8.74 14.97
CA GLY A 129 17.81 8.49 15.98
C GLY A 129 18.21 8.67 17.43
N ASN A 130 17.31 8.36 18.35
CA ASN A 130 17.60 8.43 19.79
C ASN A 130 18.40 7.21 20.26
N GLU A 131 17.99 6.03 19.82
CA GLU A 131 18.56 4.72 20.10
C GLU A 131 18.74 3.96 18.76
N GLY A 132 19.79 3.15 18.64
CA GLY A 132 20.00 2.37 17.42
C GLY A 132 21.22 1.46 17.45
N GLU A 133 21.09 0.33 16.75
CA GLU A 133 22.14 -0.68 16.58
C GLU A 133 22.66 -0.65 15.14
N GLY A 134 23.97 -0.43 14.95
CA GLY A 134 24.51 -0.36 13.59
C GLY A 134 25.99 -0.05 13.44
N LYS A 135 26.46 0.09 12.20
CA LYS A 135 27.90 0.37 11.95
C LYS A 135 28.23 1.83 12.20
N GLU A 136 27.39 2.74 11.73
CA GLU A 136 27.55 4.19 11.88
C GLU A 136 26.21 4.81 12.26
N GLY A 137 26.18 5.72 13.23
CA GLY A 137 24.92 6.32 13.70
C GLY A 137 25.09 7.69 14.37
N VAL A 138 24.06 8.51 14.25
CA VAL A 138 23.93 9.80 14.94
C VAL A 138 22.78 9.70 15.94
N GLY A 139 23.08 9.82 17.24
CA GLY A 139 22.07 9.64 18.28
C GLY A 139 22.53 9.78 19.71
N ASN A 140 21.56 9.77 20.63
CA ASN A 140 21.79 9.95 22.07
C ASN A 140 22.40 8.70 22.73
N LYS A 141 21.99 7.52 22.25
CA LYS A 141 22.52 6.21 22.65
C LYS A 141 22.59 5.31 21.42
N GLY A 142 23.57 4.41 21.38
CA GLY A 142 23.66 3.44 20.31
C GLY A 142 24.88 2.56 20.44
N GLU A 143 24.75 1.34 19.92
CA GLU A 143 25.84 0.37 19.83
C GLU A 143 26.33 0.35 18.37
N GLY A 144 27.54 0.87 18.15
CA GLY A 144 28.11 0.92 16.81
C GLY A 144 29.57 1.34 16.76
N ARG A 145 30.24 1.06 15.64
CA ARG A 145 31.69 1.33 15.50
C ARG A 145 32.02 2.82 15.50
N LYS A 146 31.07 3.68 15.11
CA LYS A 146 31.17 5.14 15.18
C LYS A 146 29.83 5.75 15.55
N VAL A 147 29.75 6.33 16.75
CA VAL A 147 28.56 7.03 17.25
C VAL A 147 28.92 8.50 17.44
N TRP A 148 28.14 9.40 16.84
CA TRP A 148 28.27 10.85 17.01
C TRP A 148 27.07 11.38 17.80
N GLY A 149 27.32 12.12 18.90
CA GLY A 149 26.27 12.67 19.77
C GLY A 149 26.43 12.43 21.28
N LYS A 150 27.44 11.67 21.72
CA LYS A 150 27.77 11.55 23.16
C LYS A 150 28.38 12.86 23.68
N GLU A 151 27.58 13.67 24.38
CA GLU A 151 28.06 14.54 25.48
C GLU A 151 27.68 13.92 26.83
#